data_AF-A0A1B8ZX90-F1
#
_entry.id   AF-A0A1B8ZX90-F1
#
_cell.length_a   1.000
_cell.length_b   1.000
_cell.length_c   1.000
_cell.angle_alpha   90.00
_cell.angle_beta   90.00
_cell.angle_gamma   90.00
#
_symmetry.space_group_name_H-M   'P 1'
#
loop_
_entity.id
_entity.type
_entity.pdbx_description
1 polymer ?
#
loop_
_entity_poly.entity_id
_entity_poly.type
_entity_poly.pdbx_seq_one_letter_code
_entity_poly.pdbx_strand_id
1 'polypeptide(L)'
;MSYFHNGSGVEVLEENNYYPFGLKHEGYNNLAGNRAYNYKYNGKELQTETGIYDYGARFYMPDLGRWGVVDPLAEKYFNISPFNYTANNPILYIDPDGMQLDLSSIMKKGNEER
;
A
#
# COMPACT_ATOMS: atom_id res chain seq x y z
N MET A 1 6.52 -11.29 0.91
CA MET A 1 6.99 -12.68 1.06
C MET A 1 6.47 -13.21 2.37
N SER A 2 5.78 -14.36 2.37
CA SER A 2 5.41 -15.11 3.57
C SER A 2 5.86 -16.57 3.44
N TYR A 3 6.15 -17.22 4.55
CA TYR A 3 6.66 -18.59 4.60
C TYR A 3 6.05 -19.35 5.78
N PHE A 4 6.12 -20.68 5.76
CA PHE A 4 5.76 -21.53 6.89
C PHE A 4 6.83 -22.59 7.13
N HIS A 5 6.93 -23.09 8.37
CA HIS A 5 7.87 -24.15 8.74
C HIS A 5 7.12 -25.47 8.92
N ASN A 6 7.39 -26.44 8.06
CA ASN A 6 6.75 -27.75 8.04
C ASN A 6 7.49 -28.81 8.90
N GLY A 7 8.25 -28.39 9.92
CA GLY A 7 9.10 -29.27 10.73
C GLY A 7 10.38 -29.78 10.03
N SER A 8 10.37 -29.98 8.71
CA SER A 8 11.53 -30.43 7.91
C SER A 8 12.28 -29.29 7.21
N GLY A 9 11.66 -28.11 7.09
CA GLY A 9 12.23 -26.96 6.40
C GLY A 9 11.26 -25.79 6.28
N VAL A 10 11.74 -24.70 5.69
CA VAL A 10 10.96 -23.48 5.41
C VAL A 10 10.47 -23.53 3.97
N GLU A 11 9.17 -23.34 3.77
CA GLU A 11 8.53 -23.29 2.46
C GLU A 11 7.91 -21.91 2.23
N VAL A 12 8.06 -21.36 1.03
CA VAL A 12 7.45 -20.08 0.64
C VAL A 12 5.95 -20.29 0.43
N LEU A 13 5.15 -19.51 1.12
CA LEU A 13 3.70 -19.57 1.06
C LEU A 13 3.14 -18.58 0.03
N GLU A 14 3.68 -17.35 0.01
CA GLU A 14 3.23 -16.31 -0.89
C GLU A 14 4.35 -15.31 -1.22
N GLU A 15 4.49 -15.01 -2.50
CA GLU A 15 5.34 -13.94 -3.01
C GLU A 15 4.47 -12.95 -3.78
N ASN A 16 4.57 -11.66 -3.42
CA ASN A 16 3.81 -10.60 -4.04
C ASN A 16 4.77 -9.51 -4.54
N ASN A 17 4.58 -9.15 -5.81
CA ASN A 17 5.28 -8.05 -6.47
C ASN A 17 4.24 -7.03 -6.92
N TYR A 18 4.59 -5.75 -6.89
CA TYR A 18 3.65 -4.66 -7.14
C TYR A 18 4.25 -3.63 -8.09
N TYR A 19 3.38 -3.05 -8.92
CA TYR A 19 3.67 -1.78 -9.60
C TYR A 19 3.84 -0.67 -8.55
N PRO A 20 4.44 0.49 -8.90
CA PRO A 20 4.68 1.57 -7.95
C PRO A 20 3.44 2.01 -7.14
N PHE A 21 2.26 1.98 -7.76
CA PHE A 21 0.98 2.34 -7.15
C PHE A 21 0.26 1.14 -6.50
N GLY A 22 0.96 0.05 -6.19
CA GLY A 22 0.41 -1.03 -5.37
C GLY A 22 -0.50 -2.02 -6.09
N LEU A 23 -0.67 -1.90 -7.40
CA LEU A 23 -1.32 -2.95 -8.19
C LEU A 23 -0.41 -4.19 -8.22
N LYS A 24 -0.95 -5.34 -7.80
CA LYS A 24 -0.21 -6.59 -7.77
C LYS A 24 0.08 -7.07 -9.19
N HIS A 25 1.30 -7.53 -9.45
CA HIS A 25 1.65 -8.18 -10.70
C HIS A 25 0.95 -9.55 -10.81
N GLU A 26 0.54 -9.92 -12.01
CA GLU A 26 -0.12 -11.20 -12.29
C GLU A 26 0.70 -12.04 -13.29
N GLY A 27 0.40 -13.34 -13.34
CA GLY A 27 0.99 -14.27 -14.32
C GLY A 27 2.25 -15.01 -13.86
N TYR A 28 2.74 -14.75 -12.64
CA TYR A 28 3.88 -15.46 -12.06
C TYR A 28 3.80 -15.52 -10.53
N ASN A 29 4.64 -16.35 -9.90
CA ASN A 29 4.62 -16.61 -8.46
C ASN A 29 3.23 -17.02 -7.93
N ASN A 30 2.50 -17.81 -8.73
CA ASN A 30 1.16 -18.30 -8.42
C ASN A 30 1.20 -19.40 -7.36
N LEU A 31 1.56 -19.02 -6.14
CA LEU A 31 1.44 -19.86 -4.96
C LEU A 31 0.02 -19.75 -4.42
N ALA A 32 -0.51 -20.83 -3.84
CA ALA A 32 -1.86 -20.85 -3.29
C ALA A 32 -2.05 -19.83 -2.15
N GLY A 33 -0.96 -19.41 -1.49
CA GLY A 33 -0.97 -18.41 -0.44
C GLY A 33 -1.76 -18.85 0.80
N ASN A 34 -1.91 -17.92 1.74
CA ASN A 34 -2.90 -18.04 2.81
C ASN A 34 -4.15 -17.23 2.44
N ARG A 35 -5.25 -17.92 2.13
CA ARG A 35 -6.54 -17.27 1.80
C ARG A 35 -7.13 -16.46 2.95
N ALA A 36 -6.73 -16.73 4.20
CA ALA A 36 -7.16 -15.95 5.36
C ALA A 36 -6.31 -14.70 5.59
N TYR A 37 -5.20 -14.52 4.86
CA TYR A 37 -4.31 -13.38 5.02
C TYR A 37 -4.56 -12.33 3.95
N ASN A 38 -5.34 -11.30 4.29
CA ASN A 38 -5.78 -10.25 3.36
C ASN A 38 -4.89 -9.00 3.35
N TYR A 39 -3.90 -8.91 4.23
CA TYR A 39 -3.01 -7.75 4.29
C TYR A 39 -1.91 -7.84 3.23
N LYS A 40 -1.86 -6.88 2.29
CA LYS A 40 -0.98 -6.94 1.12
C LYS A 40 -0.13 -5.66 1.01
N TYR A 41 -0.39 -4.82 0.01
CA TYR A 41 0.39 -3.60 -0.23
C TYR A 41 0.35 -2.65 0.98
N ASN A 42 1.50 -2.11 1.37
CA ASN A 42 1.68 -1.25 2.56
C ASN A 42 1.10 -1.82 3.87
N GLY A 43 0.95 -3.15 3.95
CA GLY A 43 0.32 -3.80 5.11
C GLY A 43 -1.17 -3.46 5.26
N LYS A 44 -1.84 -3.03 4.18
CA LYS A 44 -3.26 -2.70 4.15
C LYS A 44 -4.10 -3.89 3.73
N GLU A 45 -5.30 -3.97 4.30
CA GLU A 45 -6.24 -5.03 4.00
C GLU A 45 -6.79 -4.85 2.59
N LEU A 46 -6.62 -5.88 1.76
CA LEU A 46 -7.23 -5.96 0.44
C LEU A 46 -8.65 -6.53 0.59
N GLN A 47 -9.64 -5.78 0.12
CA GLN A 47 -11.01 -6.26 -0.01
C GLN A 47 -11.09 -7.18 -1.23
N THR A 48 -11.19 -8.50 -1.00
CA THR A 48 -11.05 -9.52 -2.05
C THR A 48 -12.11 -9.46 -3.14
N GLU A 49 -13.28 -8.89 -2.82
CA GLU A 49 -14.43 -8.79 -3.72
C GLU A 49 -14.29 -7.63 -4.71
N THR A 50 -13.53 -6.59 -4.34
CA THR A 50 -13.44 -5.33 -5.09
C THR A 50 -12.02 -4.96 -5.53
N GLY A 51 -10.99 -5.57 -4.96
CA GLY A 51 -9.60 -5.27 -5.29
C GLY A 51 -9.09 -3.94 -4.74
N ILE A 52 -9.83 -3.30 -3.83
CA ILE A 52 -9.46 -2.03 -3.20
C ILE A 52 -8.85 -2.27 -1.82
N TYR A 53 -7.99 -1.35 -1.38
CA TYR A 53 -7.34 -1.42 -0.08
C TYR A 53 -8.05 -0.55 0.96
N ASP A 54 -8.25 -1.09 2.15
CA ASP A 54 -8.73 -0.32 3.30
C ASP A 54 -7.55 0.35 4.02
N TYR A 55 -7.53 1.68 4.02
CA TYR A 55 -6.55 2.48 4.73
C TYR A 55 -7.08 3.04 6.07
N GLY A 56 -8.35 2.80 6.40
CA GLY A 56 -9.04 3.33 7.58
C GLY A 56 -9.94 4.49 7.20
N ALA A 57 -9.37 5.66 6.89
CA ALA A 57 -10.17 6.83 6.54
C ALA A 57 -10.70 6.80 5.10
N ARG A 58 -10.05 6.06 4.20
CA ARG A 58 -10.40 5.98 2.77
C ARG A 58 -10.11 4.59 2.20
N PHE A 59 -10.84 4.24 1.15
CA PHE A 59 -10.50 3.10 0.29
C PHE A 59 -9.60 3.55 -0.86
N TYR A 60 -8.52 2.81 -1.09
CA TYR A 60 -7.53 3.06 -2.13
C TYR A 60 -7.72 2.11 -3.32
N MET A 61 -7.74 2.66 -4.53
CA MET A 61 -7.86 1.94 -5.79
C MET A 61 -6.46 1.81 -6.43
N PRO A 62 -5.79 0.65 -6.29
CA PRO A 62 -4.42 0.47 -6.77
C PRO A 62 -4.30 0.40 -8.30
N ASP A 63 -5.36 -0.01 -8.98
CA ASP A 63 -5.49 -0.05 -10.43
C ASP A 63 -5.48 1.37 -11.06
N LEU A 64 -6.13 2.32 -10.41
CA LEU A 64 -6.13 3.75 -10.79
C LEU A 64 -4.99 4.54 -10.15
N GLY A 65 -4.45 4.05 -9.03
CA GLY A 65 -3.51 4.78 -8.19
C GLY A 65 -4.13 6.00 -7.53
N ARG A 66 -5.40 5.92 -7.09
CA ARG A 66 -6.18 7.05 -6.52
C ARG A 66 -7.01 6.62 -5.31
N TRP A 67 -7.43 7.59 -4.52
CA TRP A 67 -8.49 7.36 -3.52
C TRP A 67 -9.85 7.20 -4.20
N GLY A 68 -10.68 6.31 -3.66
CA GLY A 68 -12.06 6.13 -4.13
C GLY A 68 -13.02 7.24 -3.69
N VAL A 69 -12.60 8.09 -2.75
CA VAL A 69 -13.38 9.21 -2.20
C VAL A 69 -12.51 10.45 -2.03
N VAL A 70 -13.17 11.61 -1.88
CA VAL A 70 -12.52 12.91 -1.62
C VAL A 70 -11.76 12.86 -0.29
N ASP A 71 -10.52 13.38 -0.28
CA ASP A 71 -9.72 13.56 0.94
C ASP A 71 -10.44 14.42 1.98
N PRO A 72 -10.64 13.94 3.23
CA PRO A 72 -11.17 14.75 4.32
C PRO A 72 -10.36 16.03 4.61
N LEU A 73 -9.09 16.03 4.24
CA LEU A 73 -8.14 17.13 4.37
C LEU A 73 -7.86 17.83 3.04
N ALA A 74 -8.70 17.65 2.01
CA ALA A 74 -8.52 18.29 0.69
C ALA A 74 -8.30 19.80 0.78
N GLU A 75 -8.97 20.48 1.72
CA GLU A 75 -8.82 21.92 1.94
C GLU A 75 -7.42 22.33 2.43
N LYS A 76 -6.61 21.41 2.95
CA LYS A 76 -5.20 21.70 3.30
C LYS A 76 -4.28 21.69 2.07
N TYR A 77 -4.74 21.12 0.96
CA TYR A 77 -3.91 20.80 -0.20
C TYR A 77 -4.51 21.34 -1.51
N PHE A 78 -4.71 22.66 -1.59
CA PHE A 78 -5.35 23.31 -2.75
C PHE A 78 -4.66 23.06 -4.10
N ASN A 79 -3.38 22.72 -4.10
CA ASN A 79 -2.59 22.46 -5.30
C ASN A 79 -2.57 20.98 -5.73
N ILE A 80 -3.27 20.10 -5.01
CA ILE A 80 -3.30 18.66 -5.25
C ILE A 80 -4.76 18.22 -5.43
N SER A 81 -5.00 17.27 -6.35
CA SER A 81 -6.34 16.70 -6.52
C SER A 81 -6.84 16.05 -5.22
N PRO A 82 -8.11 16.22 -4.83
CA PRO A 82 -8.68 15.56 -3.64
C PRO A 82 -8.66 14.03 -3.68
N PHE A 83 -8.39 13.43 -4.84
CA PHE A 83 -8.29 11.97 -5.03
C PHE A 83 -6.84 11.48 -5.13
N ASN A 84 -5.87 12.37 -4.92
CA ASN A 84 -4.46 12.07 -5.11
C ASN A 84 -3.94 11.09 -4.05
N TYR A 85 -3.25 10.05 -4.49
CA TYR A 85 -2.50 9.18 -3.61
C TYR A 85 -1.03 9.60 -3.55
N THR A 86 -0.52 9.81 -2.34
CA THR A 86 0.91 10.01 -2.06
C THR A 86 1.62 11.14 -2.81
N ALA A 87 0.93 12.25 -3.10
CA ALA A 87 1.46 13.33 -3.94
C ALA A 87 2.01 12.82 -5.29
N ASN A 88 1.42 11.73 -5.84
CA ASN A 88 1.91 10.98 -7.01
C ASN A 88 3.31 10.37 -6.89
N ASN A 89 3.84 10.19 -5.67
CA ASN A 89 5.14 9.55 -5.46
C ASN A 89 5.07 8.45 -4.38
N PRO A 90 4.44 7.30 -4.71
CA PRO A 90 4.24 6.19 -3.78
C PRO A 90 5.52 5.39 -3.47
N ILE A 91 6.63 5.72 -4.14
CA ILE A 91 7.95 5.14 -3.87
C ILE A 91 8.60 5.83 -2.66
N LEU A 92 8.36 7.13 -2.50
CA LEU A 92 8.95 7.91 -1.40
C LEU A 92 7.99 8.12 -0.22
N TYR A 93 6.68 8.19 -0.48
CA TYR A 93 5.68 8.51 0.53
C TYR A 93 4.70 7.37 0.76
N ILE A 94 4.22 7.28 1.99
CA ILE A 94 3.15 6.38 2.42
C ILE A 94 2.13 7.24 3.16
N ASP A 95 0.84 6.97 2.94
CA ASP A 95 -0.26 7.49 3.76
C ASP A 95 -0.68 6.37 4.73
N PRO A 96 -0.33 6.43 6.03
CA PRO A 96 -0.55 5.30 6.94
C PRO A 96 -1.99 5.10 7.39
N ASP A 97 -2.85 6.10 7.33
CA ASP A 97 -4.23 6.04 7.85
C ASP A 97 -5.27 6.50 6.84
N GLY A 98 -4.83 6.81 5.61
CA GLY A 98 -5.67 7.37 4.58
C GLY A 98 -6.08 8.80 4.91
N MET A 99 -5.31 9.56 5.70
CA MET A 99 -5.56 10.97 5.95
C MET A 99 -4.38 11.84 5.53
N GLN A 100 -3.15 11.45 5.89
CA GLN A 100 -1.99 12.29 5.68
C GLN A 100 -0.73 11.46 5.41
N LEU A 101 0.14 12.03 4.57
CA LEU A 101 1.46 11.48 4.31
C LEU A 101 2.34 11.43 5.56
N ASP A 102 3.00 10.30 5.75
CA ASP A 102 4.13 10.20 6.67
C ASP A 102 5.40 10.74 6.00
N LEU A 103 5.92 11.82 6.56
CA LEU A 103 7.16 12.49 6.12
C LEU A 103 8.35 12.20 7.05
N SER A 104 8.17 11.36 8.07
CA SER A 104 9.17 11.13 9.13
C SER A 104 10.50 10.61 8.61
N SER A 105 10.47 9.74 7.60
CA SER A 105 11.66 9.14 6.96
C SER A 105 12.53 10.19 6.26
N ILE A 106 11.91 11.21 5.67
CA ILE A 106 12.60 12.29 4.95
C ILE A 106 13.14 13.33 5.93
N MET A 107 12.36 13.67 6.96
CA MET A 107 12.80 14.63 7.98
C MET A 107 13.99 14.12 8.77
N LYS A 108 14.10 12.80 9.00
CA LYS A 108 15.28 12.19 9.64
C LYS A 108 16.53 12.30 8.76
N LYS A 109 16.44 11.96 7.48
CA LYS A 109 17.58 12.08 6.53
C LYS A 109 18.10 13.51 6.42
N GLY A 110 17.21 14.50 6.36
CA GLY A 110 17.61 15.90 6.27
C GLY A 110 18.34 16.44 7.51
N ASN A 111 18.22 15.77 8.66
CA ASN A 111 18.90 16.13 9.91
C ASN A 111 20.22 15.36 10.13
N GLU A 112 20.41 14.21 9.48
CA GLU A 112 21.66 13.44 9.54
C GLU A 112 22.72 13.97 8.55
N GLU A 113 22.30 14.72 7.53
CA GLU A 113 23.18 15.36 6.53
C GLU A 113 23.58 16.82 6.89
N ARG A 114 23.34 17.25 8.14
CA ARG A 114 23.72 18.58 8.67
C ARG A 114 24.60 18.44 9.90
#